data_AF-A0A4R0NGT8-F1
#
_entry.id   AF-A0A4R0NGT8-F1
#
_cell.length_a   1.000
_cell.length_b   1.000
_cell.length_c   1.000
_cell.angle_alpha   90.00
_cell.angle_beta   90.00
_cell.angle_gamma   90.00
#
_symmetry.space_group_name_H-M   'P 1'
#
loop_
_entity.id
_entity.type
_entity.pdbx_description
1 polymer ?
#
loop_
_entity_poly.entity_id
_entity_poly.type
_entity_poly.pdbx_seq_one_letter_code
_entity_poly.pdbx_strand_id
1 'polypeptide(L)'
;MEIKYQNYWASVKKLQTEAQLIGRLDLSNKTKYKKKYETGAMTAEDIARVNHTNGLHYELTLLKENQLFCYLVLKGGHIRANFIDRAQRVYLSYFFSPTEIYAGKIFLEEVWYYHFNTESNENEDYRLHFVFDQKGHVNYRKYDERHEKIHDYVRSEIFVTDGLYEHYPEFGHYEHLVSLERNFPLDIVPSPPDRNKN
;
A
#
# COMPACT_ATOMS: atom_id res chain seq x y z
N MET A 1 -6.37 -14.54 -6.07
CA MET A 1 -5.84 -13.78 -4.92
C MET A 1 -6.79 -14.00 -3.77
N GLU A 2 -6.29 -14.34 -2.59
CA GLU A 2 -7.12 -14.55 -1.39
C GLU A 2 -7.11 -13.26 -0.55
N ILE A 3 -8.26 -12.90 0.02
CA ILE A 3 -8.40 -11.72 0.89
C ILE A 3 -8.58 -12.21 2.32
N LYS A 4 -7.81 -11.63 3.25
CA LYS A 4 -8.04 -11.81 4.70
C LYS A 4 -8.22 -10.44 5.35
N TYR A 5 -9.26 -10.30 6.17
CA TYR A 5 -9.52 -9.08 6.95
C TYR A 5 -8.67 -9.09 8.23
N GLN A 6 -7.37 -9.14 8.01
CA GLN A 6 -6.29 -9.16 9.00
C GLN A 6 -5.27 -8.12 8.58
N ASN A 7 -4.48 -7.62 9.53
CA ASN A 7 -3.37 -6.74 9.19
C ASN A 7 -2.02 -7.41 9.36
N TYR A 8 -1.04 -6.80 8.72
CA TYR A 8 0.34 -7.20 8.77
C TYR A 8 1.17 -6.15 9.52
N TRP A 9 1.92 -6.58 10.51
CA TRP A 9 2.86 -5.71 11.22
C TRP A 9 4.25 -5.89 10.64
N ALA A 10 4.65 -4.97 9.76
CA ALA A 10 5.94 -5.00 9.08
C ALA A 10 7.13 -5.02 10.05
N SER A 11 7.04 -4.31 11.18
CA SER A 11 8.13 -4.23 12.18
C SER A 11 8.45 -5.56 12.87
N VAL A 12 7.49 -6.48 12.94
CA VAL A 12 7.66 -7.81 13.56
C VAL A 12 7.40 -8.95 12.57
N LYS A 13 7.28 -8.60 11.28
CA LYS A 13 7.02 -9.49 10.15
C LYS A 13 5.92 -10.52 10.37
N LYS A 14 4.78 -10.07 10.92
CA LYS A 14 3.72 -10.98 11.39
C LYS A 14 2.31 -10.51 11.05
N LEU A 15 1.53 -11.44 10.49
CA LEU A 15 0.07 -11.32 10.41
C LEU A 15 -0.55 -11.37 11.81
N GLN A 16 -1.35 -10.35 12.12
CA GLN A 16 -2.09 -10.32 13.37
C GLN A 16 -3.40 -11.08 13.26
N THR A 17 -3.91 -11.50 14.41
CA THR A 17 -5.25 -12.08 14.47
C THR A 17 -6.32 -11.04 14.18
N GLU A 18 -7.49 -11.49 13.70
CA GLU A 18 -8.65 -10.62 13.46
C GLU A 18 -9.06 -9.87 14.73
N ALA A 19 -9.07 -10.54 15.89
CA ALA A 19 -9.40 -9.92 17.17
C ALA A 19 -8.46 -8.75 17.54
N GLN A 20 -7.16 -8.88 17.25
CA GLN A 20 -6.17 -7.82 17.50
C GLN A 20 -6.39 -6.64 16.55
N LEU A 21 -6.61 -6.91 15.25
CA LEU A 21 -6.93 -5.87 14.28
C LEU A 21 -8.20 -5.12 14.70
N ILE A 22 -9.29 -5.82 14.96
CA ILE A 22 -10.59 -5.23 15.31
C ILE A 22 -10.47 -4.39 16.58
N GLY A 23 -9.76 -4.86 17.61
CA GLY A 23 -9.53 -4.07 18.82
C GLY A 23 -8.82 -2.73 18.56
N ARG A 24 -7.87 -2.70 17.63
CA ARG A 24 -7.20 -1.45 17.22
C ARG A 24 -8.13 -0.57 16.36
N LEU A 25 -8.93 -1.17 15.48
CA LEU A 25 -9.92 -0.44 14.68
C LEU A 25 -11.02 0.18 15.56
N ASP A 26 -11.43 -0.49 16.64
CA ASP A 26 -12.36 0.03 17.63
C ASP A 26 -11.85 1.36 18.22
N LEU A 27 -10.55 1.43 18.54
CA LEU A 27 -9.92 2.68 19.01
C LEU A 27 -9.89 3.75 17.92
N SER A 28 -9.45 3.40 16.70
CA SER A 28 -9.33 4.35 15.58
C SER A 28 -10.67 4.90 15.12
N ASN A 29 -11.71 4.06 15.10
CA ASN A 29 -13.04 4.40 14.58
C ASN A 29 -14.03 4.79 15.69
N LYS A 30 -13.63 4.69 16.96
CA LYS A 30 -14.50 4.88 18.13
C LYS A 30 -15.72 3.92 18.10
N THR A 31 -15.47 2.66 17.77
CA THR A 31 -16.49 1.59 17.70
C THR A 31 -16.26 0.54 18.81
N LYS A 32 -17.12 -0.48 18.89
CA LYS A 32 -17.05 -1.56 19.90
C LYS A 32 -17.33 -2.93 19.27
N TYR A 33 -16.79 -3.17 18.09
CA TYR A 33 -17.05 -4.37 17.30
C TYR A 33 -16.29 -5.60 17.79
N LYS A 34 -15.18 -5.44 18.54
CA LYS A 34 -14.40 -6.58 19.05
C LYS A 34 -15.26 -7.54 19.86
N LYS A 35 -16.13 -7.02 20.74
CA LYS A 35 -17.06 -7.85 21.52
C LYS A 35 -18.02 -8.62 20.61
N LYS A 36 -18.53 -8.00 19.54
CA LYS A 36 -19.42 -8.67 18.58
C LYS A 36 -18.70 -9.78 17.82
N TYR A 37 -17.44 -9.56 17.46
CA TYR A 37 -16.59 -10.58 16.86
C TYR A 37 -16.33 -11.76 17.81
N GLU A 38 -15.95 -11.49 19.05
CA GLU A 38 -15.66 -12.52 20.06
C GLU A 38 -16.90 -13.37 20.41
N THR A 39 -18.11 -12.80 20.32
CA THR A 39 -19.36 -13.55 20.51
C THR A 39 -19.89 -14.20 19.23
N GLY A 40 -19.19 -14.08 18.10
CA GLY A 40 -19.61 -14.61 16.80
C GLY A 40 -20.80 -13.88 16.15
N ALA A 41 -21.16 -12.70 16.64
CA ALA A 41 -22.27 -11.90 16.11
C ALA A 41 -21.93 -11.13 14.83
N MET A 42 -20.63 -10.93 14.56
CA MET A 42 -20.10 -10.36 13.31
C MET A 42 -18.77 -11.03 12.98
N THR A 43 -18.51 -11.28 11.71
CA THR A 43 -17.18 -11.67 11.24
C THR A 43 -16.27 -10.45 11.05
N ALA A 44 -14.96 -10.67 10.89
CA ALA A 44 -14.04 -9.58 10.51
C ALA A 44 -14.41 -8.96 9.15
N GLU A 45 -14.91 -9.77 8.22
CA GLU A 45 -15.41 -9.30 6.92
C GLU A 45 -16.63 -8.38 7.08
N ASP A 46 -17.60 -8.75 7.92
CA ASP A 46 -18.78 -7.91 8.17
C ASP A 46 -18.38 -6.54 8.71
N ILE A 47 -17.42 -6.52 9.64
CA ILE A 47 -16.90 -5.29 10.23
C ILE A 47 -16.18 -4.45 9.17
N ALA A 48 -15.33 -5.07 8.36
CA ALA A 48 -14.64 -4.38 7.27
C ALA A 48 -15.62 -3.81 6.24
N ARG A 49 -16.70 -4.54 5.90
CA ARG A 49 -17.75 -4.11 4.98
C ARG A 49 -18.51 -2.90 5.53
N VAL A 50 -18.89 -2.95 6.80
CA VAL A 50 -19.51 -1.80 7.49
C VAL A 50 -18.56 -0.60 7.50
N ASN A 51 -17.28 -0.81 7.78
CA ASN A 51 -16.30 0.27 7.79
C ASN A 51 -16.11 0.88 6.40
N HIS A 52 -16.03 0.05 5.36
CA HIS A 52 -15.94 0.50 3.97
C HIS A 52 -17.11 1.41 3.58
N THR A 53 -18.35 0.97 3.80
CA THR A 53 -19.55 1.75 3.48
C THR A 53 -19.59 3.09 4.21
N ASN A 54 -19.05 3.15 5.42
CA ASN A 54 -19.05 4.36 6.25
C ASN A 54 -17.75 5.19 6.13
N GLY A 55 -16.84 4.84 5.23
CA GLY A 55 -15.53 5.51 5.08
C GLY A 55 -14.62 5.42 6.31
N LEU A 56 -14.90 4.47 7.22
CA LEU A 56 -14.12 4.25 8.44
C LEU A 56 -12.85 3.45 8.14
N HIS A 57 -11.92 3.46 9.08
CA HIS A 57 -10.66 2.74 8.94
C HIS A 57 -10.90 1.22 8.90
N TYR A 58 -10.35 0.54 7.91
CA TYR A 58 -10.18 -0.91 7.93
C TYR A 58 -8.91 -1.32 7.19
N GLU A 59 -8.46 -2.54 7.45
CA GLU A 59 -7.25 -3.10 6.85
C GLU A 59 -7.54 -4.53 6.37
N LEU A 60 -6.80 -4.96 5.37
CA LEU A 60 -6.84 -6.33 4.85
C LEU A 60 -5.49 -6.73 4.29
N THR A 61 -5.28 -8.03 4.18
CA THR A 61 -4.13 -8.63 3.51
C THR A 61 -4.58 -9.41 2.29
N LEU A 62 -3.73 -9.38 1.27
CA LEU A 62 -3.91 -10.07 0.02
C LEU A 62 -2.84 -11.15 -0.08
N LEU A 63 -3.26 -12.39 -0.29
CA LEU A 63 -2.36 -13.51 -0.51
C LEU A 63 -2.37 -13.94 -1.98
N LYS A 64 -1.18 -14.24 -2.49
CA LYS A 64 -0.95 -14.85 -3.79
C LYS A 64 -0.21 -16.17 -3.55
N GLU A 65 -0.77 -17.28 -4.02
CA GLU A 65 -0.17 -18.62 -3.81
C GLU A 65 0.12 -18.92 -2.32
N ASN A 66 -0.83 -18.56 -1.43
CA ASN A 66 -0.72 -18.68 0.04
C ASN A 66 0.42 -17.86 0.68
N GLN A 67 1.07 -16.97 -0.06
CA GLN A 67 2.08 -16.04 0.45
C GLN A 67 1.49 -14.63 0.57
N LEU A 68 1.85 -13.92 1.64
CA LEU A 68 1.49 -12.51 1.79
C LEU A 68 2.10 -11.71 0.63
N PHE A 69 1.23 -11.11 -0.17
CA PHE A 69 1.62 -10.33 -1.34
C PHE A 69 1.55 -8.83 -1.07
N CYS A 70 0.47 -8.39 -0.43
CA CYS A 70 0.22 -6.99 -0.15
C CYS A 70 -0.68 -6.86 1.08
N TYR A 71 -0.60 -5.75 1.81
CA TYR A 71 -1.64 -5.36 2.75
C TYR A 71 -2.13 -3.94 2.46
N LEU A 72 -3.44 -3.75 2.59
CA LEU A 72 -4.11 -2.49 2.35
C LEU A 72 -4.56 -1.85 3.66
N VAL A 73 -4.43 -0.53 3.72
CA VAL A 73 -4.97 0.32 4.78
C VAL A 73 -5.90 1.33 4.12
N LEU A 74 -7.18 1.32 4.49
CA LEU A 74 -8.20 2.19 3.90
C LEU A 74 -8.83 3.04 5.00
N LYS A 75 -8.92 4.35 4.79
CA LYS A 75 -9.51 5.28 5.76
C LYS A 75 -9.89 6.61 5.10
N GLY A 76 -11.17 7.02 5.23
CA GLY A 76 -11.62 8.34 4.79
C GLY A 76 -11.35 8.62 3.31
N GLY A 77 -11.50 7.61 2.44
CA GLY A 77 -11.19 7.72 1.02
C GLY A 77 -9.70 7.58 0.66
N HIS A 78 -8.78 7.68 1.62
CA HIS A 78 -7.36 7.38 1.39
C HIS A 78 -7.11 5.87 1.42
N ILE A 79 -6.17 5.42 0.59
CA ILE A 79 -5.77 4.02 0.50
C ILE A 79 -4.25 3.95 0.47
N ARG A 80 -3.68 3.07 1.29
CA ARG A 80 -2.27 2.66 1.18
C ARG A 80 -2.19 1.20 0.82
N ALA A 81 -1.52 0.88 -0.28
CA ALA A 81 -1.15 -0.48 -0.65
C ALA A 81 0.33 -0.69 -0.33
N ASN A 82 0.68 -1.73 0.43
CA ASN A 82 2.05 -2.02 0.83
C ASN A 82 2.42 -3.43 0.37
N PHE A 83 3.31 -3.53 -0.61
CA PHE A 83 3.73 -4.79 -1.21
C PHE A 83 4.85 -5.42 -0.40
N ILE A 84 4.77 -6.73 -0.27
CA ILE A 84 5.66 -7.53 0.56
C ILE A 84 6.56 -8.37 -0.32
N ASP A 85 7.86 -8.38 -0.01
CA ASP A 85 8.83 -9.24 -0.66
C ASP A 85 8.93 -10.63 0.02
N ARG A 86 9.78 -11.50 -0.51
CA ARG A 86 9.98 -12.85 0.03
C ARG A 86 10.55 -12.87 1.46
N ALA A 87 11.32 -11.85 1.81
CA ALA A 87 11.88 -11.65 3.14
C ALA A 87 10.88 -10.96 4.10
N GLN A 88 9.60 -10.84 3.69
CA GLN A 88 8.52 -10.29 4.49
C GLN A 88 8.71 -8.79 4.79
N ARG A 89 9.40 -8.05 3.92
CA ARG A 89 9.63 -6.60 4.03
C ARG A 89 8.72 -5.84 3.08
N VAL A 90 8.37 -4.61 3.45
CA VAL A 90 7.72 -3.69 2.52
C VAL A 90 8.78 -3.19 1.55
N TYR A 91 8.63 -3.50 0.26
CA TYR A 91 9.58 -3.04 -0.78
C TYR A 91 8.97 -1.97 -1.70
N LEU A 92 7.65 -1.84 -1.70
CA LEU A 92 6.92 -0.88 -2.51
C LEU A 92 5.64 -0.47 -1.76
N SER A 93 5.33 0.82 -1.76
CA SER A 93 4.06 1.33 -1.25
C SER A 93 3.45 2.34 -2.21
N TYR A 94 2.14 2.21 -2.42
CA TYR A 94 1.33 3.19 -3.13
C TYR A 94 0.44 3.92 -2.14
N PHE A 95 0.34 5.24 -2.29
CA PHE A 95 -0.56 6.08 -1.52
C PHE A 95 -1.54 6.78 -2.45
N PHE A 96 -2.80 6.43 -2.30
CA PHE A 96 -3.91 7.05 -3.01
C PHE A 96 -4.66 8.02 -2.10
N SER A 97 -5.01 9.17 -2.65
CA SER A 97 -5.84 10.18 -1.98
C SER A 97 -7.14 10.43 -2.76
N PRO A 98 -8.20 10.91 -2.08
CA PRO A 98 -9.40 11.40 -2.74
C PRO A 98 -9.06 12.51 -3.74
N THR A 99 -9.73 12.54 -4.89
CA THR A 99 -9.62 13.63 -5.86
C THR A 99 -10.92 14.42 -5.94
N GLU A 100 -10.80 15.74 -6.04
CA GLU A 100 -11.94 16.64 -6.29
C GLU A 100 -12.25 16.78 -7.80
N ILE A 101 -11.35 16.31 -8.68
CA ILE A 101 -11.48 16.45 -10.13
C ILE A 101 -12.46 15.40 -10.70
N TYR A 102 -12.36 14.16 -10.22
CA TYR A 102 -13.17 13.05 -10.72
C TYR A 102 -13.92 12.38 -9.58
N ALA A 103 -15.23 12.62 -9.52
CA ALA A 103 -16.10 12.01 -8.51
C ALA A 103 -15.99 10.47 -8.54
N GLY A 104 -15.86 9.86 -7.37
CA GLY A 104 -15.75 8.41 -7.22
C GLY A 104 -14.39 7.82 -7.63
N LYS A 105 -13.39 8.66 -7.91
CA LYS A 105 -12.01 8.24 -8.16
C LYS A 105 -11.08 8.61 -7.01
N ILE A 106 -9.93 7.96 -7.03
CA ILE A 106 -8.77 8.26 -6.20
C ILE A 106 -7.57 8.52 -7.11
N PHE A 107 -6.58 9.24 -6.59
CA PHE A 107 -5.37 9.62 -7.30
C PHE A 107 -4.15 9.02 -6.60
N LEU A 108 -3.26 8.37 -7.35
CA LEU A 108 -1.98 7.90 -6.87
C LEU A 108 -1.02 9.08 -6.67
N GLU A 109 -0.97 9.58 -5.44
CA GLU A 109 -0.24 10.78 -5.06
C GLU A 109 1.21 10.48 -4.69
N GLU A 110 1.47 9.33 -4.03
CA GLU A 110 2.84 8.96 -3.65
C GLU A 110 3.17 7.51 -3.96
N VAL A 111 4.44 7.29 -4.31
CA VAL A 111 5.03 5.96 -4.43
C VAL A 111 6.34 5.92 -3.66
N TRP A 112 6.47 4.93 -2.79
CA TRP A 112 7.71 4.64 -2.08
C TRP A 112 8.28 3.31 -2.56
N TYR A 113 9.54 3.31 -2.97
CA TYR A 113 10.29 2.09 -3.31
C TYR A 113 11.49 1.94 -2.38
N TYR A 114 11.68 0.75 -1.84
CA TYR A 114 12.72 0.40 -0.87
C TYR A 114 13.60 -0.68 -1.48
N HIS A 115 14.87 -0.38 -1.69
CA HIS A 115 15.82 -1.33 -2.27
C HIS A 115 16.64 -2.03 -1.18
N PHE A 116 16.73 -3.35 -1.28
CA PHE A 116 17.53 -4.20 -0.42
C PHE A 116 18.49 -5.04 -1.28
N ASN A 117 19.79 -4.98 -1.02
CA ASN A 117 20.81 -5.74 -1.77
C ASN A 117 20.67 -7.25 -1.68
N THR A 118 20.18 -7.76 -0.55
CA THR A 118 20.04 -9.19 -0.28
C THR A 118 18.76 -9.47 0.51
N GLU A 119 18.30 -10.71 0.48
CA GLU A 119 17.16 -11.17 1.30
C GLU A 119 17.48 -11.20 2.81
N SER A 120 18.76 -11.18 3.20
CA SER A 120 19.19 -11.21 4.60
C SER A 120 19.37 -9.82 5.23
N ASN A 121 19.39 -8.76 4.42
CA ASN A 121 19.63 -7.41 4.91
C ASN A 121 18.32 -6.74 5.31
N GLU A 122 18.14 -6.41 6.59
CA GLU A 122 16.94 -5.67 7.04
C GLU A 122 16.99 -4.18 6.70
N ASN A 123 18.17 -3.65 6.38
CA ASN A 123 18.37 -2.23 6.10
C ASN A 123 18.31 -1.97 4.59
N GLU A 124 17.62 -0.89 4.21
CA GLU A 124 17.60 -0.43 2.83
C GLU A 124 18.98 0.08 2.40
N ASP A 125 19.34 -0.13 1.13
CA ASP A 125 20.48 0.55 0.53
C ASP A 125 20.12 1.96 0.10
N TYR A 126 18.91 2.09 -0.42
CA TYR A 126 18.31 3.36 -0.78
C TYR A 126 16.79 3.25 -0.80
N ARG A 127 16.15 4.41 -0.70
CA ARG A 127 14.71 4.58 -0.88
C ARG A 127 14.43 5.64 -1.93
N LEU A 128 13.40 5.42 -2.73
CA LEU A 128 12.89 6.40 -3.68
C LEU A 128 11.49 6.80 -3.26
N HIS A 129 11.25 8.11 -3.19
CA HIS A 129 9.94 8.70 -2.90
C HIS A 129 9.52 9.55 -4.08
N PHE A 130 8.42 9.19 -4.72
CA PHE A 130 7.80 9.95 -5.80
C PHE A 130 6.55 10.63 -5.26
N VAL A 131 6.38 11.90 -5.62
CA VAL A 131 5.18 12.67 -5.34
C VAL A 131 4.66 13.22 -6.65
N PHE A 132 3.41 12.88 -6.94
CA PHE A 132 2.66 13.33 -8.10
C PHE A 132 1.62 14.33 -7.64
N ASP A 133 1.38 15.37 -8.43
CA ASP A 133 0.18 16.17 -8.29
C ASP A 133 -0.77 15.97 -9.47
N GLN A 134 -2.02 16.37 -9.29
CA GLN A 134 -3.07 16.22 -10.30
C GLN A 134 -2.87 17.14 -11.51
N LYS A 135 -1.90 18.05 -11.47
CA LYS A 135 -1.51 18.93 -12.58
C LYS A 135 -0.35 18.35 -13.41
N GLY A 136 0.18 17.18 -13.01
CA GLY A 136 1.26 16.50 -13.68
C GLY A 136 2.66 16.95 -13.28
N HIS A 137 2.81 17.71 -12.19
CA HIS A 137 4.13 17.92 -11.62
C HIS A 137 4.60 16.64 -10.92
N VAL A 138 5.88 16.32 -11.10
CA VAL A 138 6.51 15.14 -10.50
C VAL A 138 7.78 15.57 -9.79
N ASN A 139 7.80 15.32 -8.49
CA ASN A 139 8.98 15.45 -7.66
C ASN A 139 9.42 14.05 -7.23
N TYR A 140 10.73 13.81 -7.16
CA TYR A 140 11.21 12.60 -6.53
C TYR A 140 12.47 12.84 -5.71
N ARG A 141 12.60 12.06 -4.65
CA ARG A 141 13.73 12.08 -3.73
C ARG A 141 14.35 10.70 -3.63
N LYS A 142 15.67 10.64 -3.74
CA LYS A 142 16.46 9.46 -3.39
C LYS A 142 17.12 9.66 -2.04
N TYR A 143 16.88 8.73 -1.13
CA TYR A 143 17.59 8.58 0.13
C TYR A 143 18.64 7.49 -0.09
N ASP A 144 19.92 7.84 -0.16
CA ASP A 144 21.04 6.91 -0.25
C ASP A 144 21.51 6.61 1.17
N GLU A 145 21.00 5.52 1.75
CA GLU A 145 21.22 5.16 3.15
C GLU A 145 22.67 4.71 3.39
N ARG A 146 23.32 4.13 2.37
CA ARG A 146 24.72 3.70 2.46
C ARG A 146 25.71 4.84 2.63
N HIS A 147 25.39 5.99 2.03
CA HIS A 147 26.25 7.17 2.05
C HIS A 147 25.67 8.32 2.86
N GLU A 148 24.53 8.12 3.52
CA GLU A 148 23.79 9.14 4.28
C GLU A 148 23.50 10.41 3.44
N LYS A 149 23.12 10.23 2.17
CA LYS A 149 22.85 11.34 1.24
C LYS A 149 21.39 11.41 0.82
N ILE A 150 20.94 12.63 0.55
CA ILE A 150 19.62 12.89 -0.01
C ILE A 150 19.81 13.63 -1.33
N HIS A 151 19.11 13.16 -2.36
CA HIS A 151 19.10 13.76 -3.69
C HIS A 151 17.67 14.12 -4.10
N ASP A 152 17.45 15.39 -4.38
CA ASP A 152 16.16 15.93 -4.81
C ASP A 152 16.13 16.17 -6.31
N TYR A 153 15.02 15.80 -6.93
CA TYR A 153 14.82 15.92 -8.36
C TYR A 153 13.41 16.43 -8.65
N VAL A 154 13.32 17.33 -9.62
CA VAL A 154 12.06 17.91 -10.10
C VAL A 154 12.04 17.75 -11.61
N ARG A 155 10.95 17.20 -12.16
CA ARG A 155 10.75 17.22 -13.61
C ARG A 155 10.28 18.60 -14.06
N SER A 156 10.90 19.12 -15.11
CA SER A 156 10.49 20.36 -15.77
C SER A 156 9.27 20.17 -16.69
N GLU A 157 9.04 18.95 -17.16
CA GLU A 157 7.94 18.60 -18.06
C GLU A 157 6.72 18.11 -17.28
N ILE A 158 5.54 18.50 -17.73
CA ILE A 158 4.26 18.02 -17.22
C ILE A 158 4.06 16.56 -17.64
N PHE A 159 3.83 15.71 -16.65
CA PHE A 159 3.52 14.30 -16.84
C PHE A 159 2.02 14.09 -17.12
N VAL A 160 1.70 13.13 -17.99
CA VAL A 160 0.31 12.73 -18.26
C VAL A 160 -0.20 11.88 -17.10
N THR A 161 -1.13 12.43 -16.31
CA THR A 161 -1.59 11.84 -15.05
C THR A 161 -2.77 10.87 -15.19
N ASP A 162 -3.33 10.68 -16.38
CA ASP A 162 -4.52 9.84 -16.61
C ASP A 162 -4.37 8.42 -16.04
N GLY A 163 -3.16 7.85 -16.10
CA GLY A 163 -2.85 6.52 -15.57
C GLY A 163 -2.65 6.45 -14.04
N LEU A 164 -2.73 7.58 -13.34
CA LEU A 164 -2.64 7.67 -11.88
C LEU A 164 -4.01 7.74 -11.19
N TYR A 165 -5.10 7.81 -11.96
CA TYR A 165 -6.45 7.79 -11.42
C TYR A 165 -7.03 6.38 -11.45
N GLU A 166 -7.62 5.98 -10.33
CA GLU A 166 -8.32 4.71 -10.17
C GLU A 166 -9.75 4.98 -9.69
N HIS A 167 -10.68 4.07 -9.97
CA HIS A 167 -11.96 4.09 -9.27
C HIS A 167 -11.74 3.78 -7.78
N TYR A 168 -12.52 4.39 -6.89
CA TYR A 168 -12.56 3.90 -5.52
C TYR A 168 -13.04 2.44 -5.54
N PRO A 169 -12.38 1.51 -4.84
CA PRO A 169 -12.69 0.10 -4.96
C PRO A 169 -14.10 -0.20 -4.46
N GLU A 170 -14.78 -1.15 -5.10
CA GLU A 170 -15.91 -1.82 -4.49
C GLU A 170 -15.40 -2.78 -3.40
N PHE A 171 -16.19 -2.98 -2.34
CA PHE A 171 -15.77 -3.88 -1.26
C PHE A 171 -15.56 -5.31 -1.76
N GLY A 172 -14.33 -5.81 -1.59
CA GLY A 172 -13.93 -7.15 -2.05
C GLY A 172 -13.24 -7.15 -3.42
N HIS A 173 -13.19 -6.01 -4.12
CA HIS A 173 -12.60 -5.86 -5.45
C HIS A 173 -11.44 -4.86 -5.41
N TYR A 174 -10.26 -5.36 -5.04
CA TYR A 174 -9.06 -4.55 -4.76
C TYR A 174 -7.92 -4.74 -5.77
N GLU A 175 -8.14 -5.53 -6.83
CA GLU A 175 -7.12 -5.97 -7.78
C GLU A 175 -6.40 -4.80 -8.46
N HIS A 176 -7.15 -3.77 -8.87
CA HIS A 176 -6.60 -2.60 -9.56
C HIS A 176 -5.63 -1.82 -8.66
N LEU A 177 -5.91 -1.72 -7.35
CA LEU A 177 -5.05 -1.02 -6.39
C LEU A 177 -3.65 -1.66 -6.26
N VAL A 178 -3.55 -2.96 -6.56
CA VAL A 178 -2.33 -3.75 -6.37
C VAL A 178 -1.68 -4.19 -7.67
N SER A 179 -1.99 -3.52 -8.79
CA SER A 179 -1.23 -3.70 -10.03
C SER A 179 0.20 -3.19 -9.88
N LEU A 180 1.19 -4.07 -10.16
CA LEU A 180 2.61 -3.70 -10.25
C LEU A 180 2.95 -3.06 -11.60
N GLU A 181 2.19 -3.41 -12.64
CA GLU A 181 2.31 -2.81 -13.97
C GLU A 181 1.56 -1.47 -13.95
N ARG A 182 2.32 -0.40 -13.73
CA ARG A 182 1.83 0.98 -13.78
C ARG A 182 2.76 1.81 -14.65
N ASN A 183 2.18 2.69 -15.47
CA ASN A 183 2.92 3.62 -16.30
C ASN A 183 3.47 4.75 -15.42
N PHE A 184 4.58 4.49 -14.72
CA PHE A 184 5.30 5.53 -14.00
C PHE A 184 6.15 6.38 -14.97
N PRO A 185 6.39 7.66 -14.67
CA PRO A 185 7.19 8.56 -15.52
C PRO A 185 8.67 8.18 -15.70
N LEU A 186 9.12 7.06 -15.16
CA LEU A 186 10.53 6.68 -15.05
C LEU A 186 10.66 5.15 -14.95
N ASP A 187 11.72 4.59 -15.54
CA ASP A 187 12.10 3.17 -15.47
C ASP A 187 12.60 2.76 -14.06
N ILE A 188 11.78 2.93 -13.01
CA ILE A 188 12.23 2.92 -11.60
C ILE A 188 12.33 1.51 -11.00
N VAL A 189 11.79 0.47 -11.65
CA VAL A 189 12.03 -0.90 -11.18
C VAL A 189 13.28 -1.40 -11.88
N PRO A 190 14.44 -1.56 -11.21
CA PRO A 190 15.53 -2.30 -11.81
C PRO A 190 15.01 -3.68 -12.21
N SER A 191 15.30 -4.11 -13.44
CA SER A 191 15.00 -5.46 -13.89
C SER A 191 15.41 -6.46 -12.80
N PRO A 192 14.60 -7.51 -12.53
CA PRO A 192 15.00 -8.54 -11.57
C PRO A 192 16.40 -9.04 -11.93
N PRO A 193 17.26 -9.33 -10.93
CA PRO A 193 18.64 -9.71 -11.18
C PRO A 193 18.70 -10.81 -12.24
N ASP A 194 19.42 -10.50 -13.31
CA ASP A 194 19.60 -11.34 -14.47
C ASP A 194 20.22 -12.67 -14.00
N ARG A 195 19.43 -13.76 -13.97
CA ARG A 195 19.86 -15.06 -13.43
C ARG A 195 20.95 -15.74 -14.27
N ASN A 196 21.38 -15.12 -15.37
CA ASN A 196 22.27 -15.68 -16.38
C ASN A 196 23.57 -14.88 -16.57
N LYS A 197 24.14 -14.34 -15.49
CA LYS A 197 25.54 -13.89 -15.49
C LYS A 197 26.30 -14.48 -14.31
N ASN A 198 26.72 -15.73 -14.50
CA ASN A 198 27.91 -16.32 -13.90
C ASN A 198 29.01 -16.38 -14.96
#